data_AF-A0A8J7WP47-F1
#
_entry.id   AF-A0A8J7WP47-F1
#
_cell.length_a   1.000
_cell.length_b   1.000
_cell.length_c   1.000
_cell.angle_alpha   90.00
_cell.angle_beta   90.00
_cell.angle_gamma   90.00
#
_symmetry.space_group_name_H-M   'P 1'
#
loop_
_entity.id
_entity.type
_entity.pdbx_description
1 polymer ?
#
loop_
_entity_poly.entity_id
_entity_poly.type
_entity_poly.pdbx_seq_one_letter_code
_entity_poly.pdbx_strand_id
1 'polypeptide(L)'
;MRTRRQWLAAAALVPALAVATLTAGAAMRANVALAESNGGVRVMPLGDSITDGNQTPGGYRIGLWQRFVSAGYKVDFVGSLFNGPSTLGDHDHEGHSGWRIDQIDA
;
A
#
# COMPACT_ATOMS: atom_id res chain seq x y z
N MET A 1 70.18 35.97 -32.79
CA MET A 1 70.70 35.69 -31.44
C MET A 1 69.65 34.90 -30.67
N ARG A 2 70.07 33.81 -30.01
CA ARG A 2 69.28 32.92 -29.14
C ARG A 2 68.56 33.75 -28.06
N THR A 3 67.34 33.41 -27.66
CA THR A 3 67.13 32.53 -26.51
C THR A 3 65.80 31.78 -26.55
N ARG A 4 65.90 30.48 -26.35
CA ARG A 4 64.83 29.51 -26.08
C ARG A 4 64.31 29.68 -24.65
N ARG A 5 63.00 29.56 -24.44
CA ARG A 5 62.45 29.01 -23.20
C ARG A 5 61.37 28.00 -23.54
N GLN A 6 61.73 26.74 -23.34
CA GLN A 6 60.90 25.56 -23.50
C GLN A 6 60.05 25.42 -22.26
N TRP A 7 58.72 25.31 -22.43
CA TRP A 7 57.86 24.71 -21.42
C TRP A 7 57.34 23.41 -22.01
N LEU A 8 57.78 22.31 -21.39
CA LEU A 8 57.41 20.95 -21.70
C LEU A 8 56.08 20.61 -21.02
N ALA A 9 55.26 19.84 -21.77
CA ALA A 9 54.37 18.78 -21.30
C ALA A 9 53.22 19.18 -20.36
N ALA A 10 52.08 18.51 -20.27
CA ALA A 10 51.37 17.47 -21.01
C ALA A 10 50.14 17.20 -20.12
N ALA A 11 48.98 16.90 -20.69
CA ALA A 11 47.94 16.03 -20.13
C ALA A 11 46.65 16.31 -20.93
N ALA A 12 46.41 15.54 -21.98
CA ALA A 12 45.75 14.24 -21.94
C ALA A 12 44.22 14.41 -22.03
N LEU A 13 43.71 13.91 -23.16
CA LEU A 13 42.33 13.67 -23.52
C LEU A 13 41.43 13.39 -22.30
N VAL A 14 40.27 14.06 -22.27
CA VAL A 14 39.12 13.62 -21.49
C VAL A 14 38.27 12.72 -22.39
N PRO A 15 38.25 11.39 -22.15
CA PRO A 15 37.04 10.64 -22.45
C PRO A 15 36.75 9.68 -21.29
N ALA A 16 35.74 10.00 -20.48
CA ALA A 16 35.15 9.03 -19.57
C ALA A 16 33.63 9.12 -19.69
N LEU A 17 33.15 8.53 -20.78
CA LEU A 17 31.99 7.64 -20.81
C LEU A 17 30.84 8.02 -19.85
N ALA A 18 29.99 8.91 -20.33
CA ALA A 18 28.61 8.99 -19.87
C ALA A 18 27.89 7.67 -20.21
N VAL A 19 27.60 6.83 -19.21
CA VAL A 19 26.29 6.17 -19.03
C VAL A 19 26.20 5.81 -17.55
N ALA A 20 25.49 6.66 -16.80
CA ALA A 20 25.16 6.41 -15.41
C ALA A 20 24.35 5.11 -15.27
N THR A 21 24.74 4.33 -14.27
CA THR A 21 24.20 3.04 -13.85
C THR A 21 22.67 2.99 -13.76
N LEU A 22 22.05 2.13 -14.58
CA LEU A 22 20.66 1.66 -14.45
C LEU A 22 20.51 0.76 -13.22
N THR A 23 20.22 1.31 -12.04
CA THR A 23 19.63 0.53 -10.93
C THR A 23 18.77 1.43 -10.04
N ALA A 24 17.56 1.75 -10.51
CA ALA A 24 16.52 2.33 -9.67
C ALA A 24 15.19 1.61 -9.93
N GLY A 25 15.21 0.27 -9.92
CA GLY A 25 14.01 -0.51 -9.66
C GLY A 25 13.70 -0.42 -8.18
N ALA A 26 13.03 0.65 -7.76
CA ALA A 26 12.46 0.72 -6.43
C ALA A 26 11.52 -0.48 -6.27
N ALA A 27 11.88 -1.40 -5.38
CA ALA A 27 11.01 -2.48 -4.96
C ALA A 27 9.76 -1.83 -4.34
N MET A 28 8.69 -1.73 -5.13
CA MET A 28 7.36 -1.45 -4.64
C MET A 28 7.06 -2.57 -3.64
N ARG A 29 7.23 -2.30 -2.35
CA ARG A 29 6.72 -3.22 -1.34
C ARG A 29 5.21 -3.17 -1.49
N ALA A 30 4.65 -4.19 -2.13
CA ALA A 30 3.24 -4.48 -1.97
C ALA A 30 3.07 -4.74 -0.45
N ASN A 31 2.43 -3.80 0.25
CA ASN A 31 1.89 -4.09 1.56
C ASN A 31 0.76 -5.08 1.30
N VAL A 32 1.10 -6.36 1.25
CA VAL A 32 0.09 -7.41 1.24
C VAL A 32 -0.61 -7.28 2.59
N ALA A 33 -1.83 -6.74 2.57
CA ALA A 33 -2.71 -6.81 3.71
C ALA A 33 -2.85 -8.30 4.05
N LEU A 34 -2.37 -8.68 5.22
CA LEU A 34 -2.60 -10.01 5.75
C LEU A 34 -4.00 -9.97 6.33
N ALA A 35 -4.87 -10.85 5.84
CA ALA A 35 -6.18 -11.02 6.42
C ALA A 35 -6.04 -11.28 7.92
N GLU A 36 -6.73 -10.49 8.73
CA GLU A 36 -6.89 -10.78 10.14
C GLU A 36 -7.72 -12.06 10.26
N SER A 37 -7.44 -12.85 11.30
CA SER A 37 -8.31 -13.97 11.62
C SER A 37 -8.65 -13.99 13.10
N ASN A 38 -9.91 -13.74 13.37
CA ASN A 38 -10.50 -13.82 14.70
C ASN A 38 -11.20 -15.17 14.93
N GLY A 39 -11.32 -15.98 13.89
CA GLY A 39 -12.02 -17.27 13.86
C GLY A 39 -13.54 -17.12 14.06
N GLY A 40 -14.25 -18.25 14.03
CA GLY A 40 -15.72 -18.23 14.13
C GLY A 40 -16.39 -17.99 12.76
N VAL A 41 -17.52 -17.29 12.75
CA VAL A 41 -18.27 -17.06 11.50
C VAL A 41 -17.57 -16.00 10.67
N ARG A 42 -17.24 -16.36 9.43
CA ARG A 42 -16.66 -15.43 8.45
C ARG A 42 -17.75 -14.51 7.92
N VAL A 43 -17.56 -13.21 8.07
CA VAL A 43 -18.46 -12.16 7.62
C VAL A 43 -17.69 -11.29 6.64
N MET A 44 -18.22 -11.06 5.45
CA MET A 44 -17.57 -10.22 4.44
C MET A 44 -18.28 -8.86 4.37
N PRO A 45 -17.69 -7.77 4.87
CA PRO A 45 -18.19 -6.44 4.60
C PRO A 45 -17.89 -6.08 3.14
N LEU A 46 -18.86 -6.32 2.25
CA LEU A 46 -18.79 -6.01 0.82
C LEU A 46 -19.46 -4.66 0.55
N GLY A 47 -18.86 -3.84 -0.31
CA GLY A 47 -19.54 -2.64 -0.81
C GLY A 47 -18.62 -1.63 -1.47
N ASP A 48 -19.05 -0.38 -1.50
CA ASP A 48 -18.31 0.73 -2.08
C ASP A 48 -17.54 1.54 -1.02
N SER A 49 -17.36 2.84 -1.29
CA SER A 49 -16.73 3.82 -0.39
C SER A 49 -17.31 3.88 1.02
N ILE A 50 -18.58 3.52 1.21
CA ILE A 50 -19.22 3.48 2.54
C ILE A 50 -18.66 2.33 3.38
N THR A 51 -18.41 1.18 2.76
CA THR A 51 -17.78 0.02 3.41
C THR A 51 -16.27 0.21 3.57
N ASP A 52 -15.63 0.81 2.56
CA ASP A 52 -14.23 1.23 2.62
C ASP A 52 -13.97 2.19 3.79
N GLY A 53 -14.97 3.00 4.17
CA GLY A 53 -14.82 4.01 5.21
C GLY A 53 -14.18 5.30 4.68
N ASN A 54 -14.49 5.65 3.43
CA ASN A 54 -14.02 6.91 2.85
C ASN A 54 -14.49 8.09 3.71
N GLN A 55 -13.57 9.01 4.04
CA GLN A 55 -13.76 10.14 4.97
C GLN A 55 -14.10 9.79 6.43
N THR A 56 -14.45 8.54 6.73
CA THR A 56 -14.75 8.04 8.08
C THR A 56 -14.02 6.71 8.27
N PRO A 57 -12.75 6.71 8.72
CA PRO A 57 -11.95 5.49 8.84
C PRO A 57 -12.70 4.38 9.59
N GLY A 58 -12.80 3.18 9.00
CA GLY A 58 -13.54 2.04 9.56
C GLY A 58 -15.07 2.14 9.41
N GLY A 59 -15.63 3.29 9.08
CA GLY A 59 -17.05 3.50 8.78
C GLY A 59 -18.00 2.83 9.77
N TYR A 60 -19.03 2.15 9.24
CA TYR A 60 -19.97 1.40 10.06
C TYR A 60 -19.37 0.14 10.71
N ARG A 61 -18.23 -0.36 10.19
CA ARG A 61 -17.63 -1.62 10.66
C ARG A 61 -17.25 -1.55 12.14
N ILE A 62 -16.90 -0.36 12.65
CA ILE A 62 -16.63 -0.12 14.08
C ILE A 62 -17.85 -0.48 14.93
N GLY A 63 -19.01 0.10 14.61
CA GLY A 63 -20.24 -0.15 15.36
C GLY A 63 -20.77 -1.57 15.18
N LEU A 64 -20.58 -2.16 14.00
CA LEU A 64 -20.95 -3.55 13.72
C LEU A 64 -20.10 -4.52 14.55
N TRP A 65 -18.78 -4.34 14.56
CA TRP A 65 -17.84 -5.13 15.35
C TRP A 65 -18.16 -5.08 16.85
N GLN A 66 -18.39 -3.87 17.39
CA GLN A 66 -18.77 -3.69 18.79
C GLN A 66 -20.04 -4.45 19.15
N ARG A 67 -21.04 -4.47 18.26
CA ARG A 67 -22.28 -5.23 18.48
C ARG A 67 -22.02 -6.74 18.51
N PHE A 68 -21.21 -7.28 17.59
CA PHE A 68 -20.85 -8.70 17.62
C PHE A 68 -20.15 -9.09 18.91
N VAL A 69 -19.12 -8.34 19.31
CA VAL A 69 -18.36 -8.59 20.55
C VAL A 69 -19.27 -8.47 21.78
N SER A 70 -20.10 -7.43 21.86
CA SER A 70 -21.02 -7.22 22.99
C SER A 70 -22.06 -8.33 23.16
N ALA A 71 -22.44 -8.98 22.05
CA ALA A 71 -23.37 -10.09 22.03
C ALA A 71 -22.69 -11.46 22.21
N GLY A 72 -21.36 -11.49 22.36
CA GLY A 72 -20.58 -12.73 22.55
C GLY A 72 -20.42 -13.57 21.27
N TYR A 73 -20.64 -12.98 20.09
CA TYR A 73 -20.39 -13.67 18.84
C TYR A 73 -18.90 -13.68 18.50
N LYS A 74 -18.40 -14.86 18.11
CA LYS A 74 -17.07 -15.01 17.52
C LYS A 74 -17.19 -14.86 16.00
N VAL A 75 -16.69 -13.75 15.48
CA VAL A 75 -16.77 -13.38 14.06
C VAL A 75 -15.38 -13.07 13.53
N ASP A 76 -15.24 -13.28 12.22
CA ASP A 76 -14.02 -13.02 11.45
C ASP A 76 -14.40 -12.14 10.26
N PHE A 77 -13.99 -10.87 10.23
CA PHE A 77 -14.17 -10.10 9.00
C PHE A 77 -13.19 -10.62 7.96
N VAL A 78 -13.64 -10.67 6.72
CA VAL A 78 -12.83 -11.16 5.61
C VAL A 78 -13.00 -10.28 4.40
N GLY A 79 -11.93 -10.20 3.63
CA GLY A 79 -11.86 -9.49 2.36
C GLY A 79 -10.41 -9.33 1.93
N SER A 80 -10.22 -8.75 0.75
CA SER A 80 -8.91 -8.48 0.17
C SER A 80 -8.31 -7.16 0.63
N LEU A 81 -9.13 -6.26 1.18
CA LEU A 81 -8.73 -4.93 1.64
C LEU A 81 -8.70 -4.86 3.16
N PHE A 82 -7.92 -3.92 3.66
CA PHE A 82 -7.66 -3.74 5.08
C PHE A 82 -7.54 -2.25 5.38
N ASN A 83 -8.40 -1.73 6.25
CA ASN A 83 -8.24 -0.40 6.83
C ASN A 83 -9.12 -0.19 8.07
N GLY A 84 -8.85 0.87 8.83
CA GLY A 84 -9.65 1.33 9.95
C GLY A 84 -8.81 1.88 11.09
N PRO A 85 -9.43 2.49 12.11
CA PRO A 85 -8.75 2.90 13.33
C PRO A 85 -8.49 1.69 14.24
N SER A 86 -7.54 1.80 15.16
CA SER A 86 -7.22 0.75 16.15
C SER A 86 -8.36 0.36 17.09
N THR A 87 -9.46 1.12 17.11
CA THR A 87 -10.68 0.79 17.85
C THR A 87 -11.54 -0.27 17.15
N LEU A 88 -11.25 -0.56 15.88
CA LEU A 88 -11.81 -1.66 15.13
C LEU A 88 -10.96 -2.92 15.40
N GLY A 89 -11.59 -4.00 15.88
CA GLY A 89 -10.85 -5.21 16.24
C GLY A 89 -10.54 -6.14 15.06
N ASP A 90 -11.15 -5.89 13.92
CA ASP A 90 -10.90 -6.59 12.66
C ASP A 90 -11.07 -5.63 11.49
N HIS A 91 -10.00 -5.38 10.76
CA HIS A 91 -9.91 -4.34 9.75
C HIS A 91 -10.20 -4.86 8.35
N ASP A 92 -10.39 -6.17 8.17
CA ASP A 92 -10.62 -6.76 6.86
C ASP A 92 -11.98 -6.32 6.27
N HIS A 93 -11.99 -6.08 4.96
CA HIS A 93 -13.20 -5.75 4.21
C HIS A 93 -13.03 -5.96 2.70
N GLU A 94 -14.15 -5.96 1.99
CA GLU A 94 -14.24 -5.95 0.53
C GLU A 94 -14.95 -4.66 0.06
N GLY A 95 -14.50 -3.53 0.61
CA GLY A 95 -15.08 -2.20 0.36
C GLY A 95 -14.27 -1.43 -0.67
N HIS A 96 -14.80 -1.27 -1.88
CA HIS A 96 -14.08 -0.66 -3.00
C HIS A 96 -14.64 0.71 -3.37
N SER A 97 -13.96 1.79 -2.95
CA SER A 97 -14.38 3.17 -3.23
C SER A 97 -14.65 3.42 -4.73
N GLY A 98 -15.88 3.83 -5.05
CA GLY A 98 -16.32 4.18 -6.40
C GLY A 98 -16.79 3.00 -7.27
N TRP A 99 -16.77 1.77 -6.75
CA TRP A 99 -17.32 0.62 -7.47
C TRP A 99 -18.84 0.67 -7.54
N ARG A 100 -19.36 0.19 -8.67
CA ARG A 100 -20.78 -0.04 -8.91
C ARG A 100 -21.10 -1.53 -8.80
N ILE A 101 -22.39 -1.83 -8.77
CA ILE A 101 -22.91 -3.21 -8.73
C ILE A 101 -22.34 -4.07 -9.88
N ASP A 102 -22.20 -3.52 -11.09
CA ASP A 102 -21.67 -4.26 -12.25
C ASP A 102 -20.17 -4.56 -12.19
N GLN A 103 -19.47 -4.05 -11.17
CA GLN A 103 -18.04 -4.28 -10.94
C GLN A 103 -17.79 -5.25 -9.78
N ILE A 104 -18.86 -5.69 -9.10
CA ILE A 104 -18.80 -6.67 -8.02
C ILE A 104 -19.04 -8.04 -8.63
N ASP A 105 -18.05 -8.93 -8.49
CA ASP A 105 -18.20 -10.34 -8.82
C ASP A 105 -18.73 -11.09 -7.58
N ALA A 106 -19.62 -12.08 -7.80
CA ALA A 106 -20.37 -12.77 -6.75
C ALA A 106 -20.06 -14.26 -6.70
#